data_AF-A0A3S3RS92-F1
#
_entry.id   AF-A0A3S3RS92-F1
#
_cell.length_a   1.000
_cell.length_b   1.000
_cell.length_c   1.000
_cell.angle_alpha   90.00
_cell.angle_beta   90.00
_cell.angle_gamma   90.00
#
_symmetry.space_group_name_H-M   'P 1'
#
loop_
_entity.id
_entity.type
_entity.pdbx_description
1 polymer ?
#
loop_
_entity_poly.entity_id
_entity_poly.type
_entity_poly.pdbx_seq_one_letter_code
_entity_poly.pdbx_strand_id
1 'polypeptide(L)'
;MNFPIETVRGRFPALSLTDNDRRRIYLDNPAGTQVPQAVADAVSRCLLTTNANLGGFFETTLAAQEVVDGAHAAMADFLGAASAEEIIIGANMTTLTYHMSRTLGRAMKPGDEIIVTRMDHE
;
A
#
# COMPACT_ATOMS: atom_id res chain seq x y z
N MET A 1 -0.58 5.28 28.88
CA MET A 1 0.43 4.79 27.90
C MET A 1 1.11 6.01 27.31
N ASN A 2 2.44 6.05 27.27
CA ASN A 2 3.19 7.13 26.62
C ASN A 2 3.60 6.65 25.22
N PHE A 3 3.10 7.30 24.18
CA PHE A 3 3.48 6.99 22.80
C PHE A 3 4.84 7.64 22.48
N PRO A 4 5.86 6.91 22.01
CA PRO A 4 7.21 7.43 21.83
C PRO A 4 7.32 8.28 20.55
N ILE A 5 6.68 9.45 20.55
CA ILE A 5 6.50 10.28 19.35
C ILE A 5 7.83 10.71 18.72
N GLU A 6 8.85 11.06 19.51
CA GLU A 6 10.15 11.46 18.98
C GLU A 6 10.87 10.31 18.28
N THR A 7 10.76 9.09 18.82
CA THR A 7 11.28 7.88 18.15
C THR A 7 10.58 7.63 16.83
N VAL A 8 9.25 7.82 16.77
CA VAL A 8 8.48 7.65 15.53
C VAL A 8 8.87 8.71 14.51
N ARG A 9 8.93 10.00 14.90
CA ARG A 9 9.33 11.10 14.01
C ARG A 9 10.74 10.89 13.43
N GLY A 10 11.66 10.37 14.25
CA GLY A 10 13.03 10.05 13.81
C GLY A 10 13.12 9.00 12.70
N ARG A 11 12.05 8.23 12.43
CA ARG A 11 11.99 7.26 11.32
C ARG A 11 11.61 7.88 9.97
N PHE A 12 11.20 9.15 9.92
CA PHE A 12 10.75 9.85 8.71
C PHE A 12 11.74 10.97 8.35
N PRO A 13 12.70 10.73 7.44
CA PRO A 13 13.70 11.74 7.06
C PRO A 13 13.09 13.06 6.57
N ALA A 14 11.92 13.01 5.94
CA ALA A 14 11.20 14.19 5.48
C ALA A 14 10.91 15.21 6.60
N LEU A 15 10.74 14.75 7.85
CA LEU A 15 10.39 15.61 8.99
C LEU A 15 11.58 16.40 9.54
N SER A 16 12.81 16.09 9.13
CA SER A 16 14.00 16.90 9.46
C SER A 16 14.30 17.99 8.42
N LEU A 17 13.57 18.02 7.31
CA LEU A 17 13.78 19.03 6.26
C LEU A 17 13.33 20.42 6.72
N THR A 18 14.01 21.44 6.21
CA THR A 18 13.75 22.85 6.52
C THR A 18 13.53 23.67 5.24
N ASP A 19 12.58 24.59 5.28
CA ASP A 19 12.35 25.61 4.27
C ASP A 19 12.68 26.99 4.88
N ASN A 20 13.67 27.70 4.35
CA ASN A 20 14.14 28.99 4.89
C ASN A 20 14.42 28.94 6.41
N ASP A 21 15.23 27.97 6.84
CA ASP A 21 15.59 27.70 8.24
C ASP A 21 14.43 27.35 9.18
N ARG A 22 13.23 27.08 8.64
CA ARG A 22 12.07 26.62 9.41
C ARG A 22 11.79 25.16 9.12
N ARG A 23 11.58 24.37 10.18
CA ARG A 23 11.18 22.95 10.03
C ARG A 23 9.88 22.86 9.24
N ARG A 24 9.86 21.98 8.23
CA ARG A 24 8.66 21.71 7.46
C ARG A 24 7.60 21.03 8.32
N ILE A 25 6.35 21.48 8.20
CA ILE A 25 5.20 20.92 8.92
C ILE A 25 4.23 20.35 7.89
N TYR A 26 3.96 19.05 8.01
CA TYR A 26 3.08 18.31 7.10
C TYR A 26 1.71 18.11 7.77
N LEU A 27 0.71 18.87 7.33
CA LEU A 27 -0.68 18.79 7.82
C LEU A 27 -1.65 18.39 6.70
N ASP A 28 -1.17 17.63 5.71
CA ASP A 28 -1.94 17.21 4.54
C ASP A 28 -1.77 15.70 4.24
N ASN A 29 -1.75 14.90 5.31
CA ASN A 29 -1.63 13.44 5.19
C ASN A 29 -2.77 12.77 4.39
N PRO A 30 -4.02 13.30 4.34
CA PRO A 30 -5.06 12.77 3.46
C PRO A 30 -4.70 12.83 1.97
N ALA A 31 -3.94 13.84 1.53
CA ALA A 31 -3.46 13.92 0.15
C ALA A 31 -2.23 13.02 -0.10
N GLY A 32 -1.41 12.77 0.92
CA GLY A 32 -0.29 11.85 0.85
C GLY A 32 0.57 11.85 2.11
N THR A 33 1.06 10.66 2.48
CA THR A 33 1.89 10.48 3.68
C THR A 33 3.38 10.58 3.37
N GLN A 34 4.18 11.04 4.33
CA GLN A 34 5.64 10.89 4.26
C GLN A 34 6.04 9.44 4.46
N VAL A 35 7.14 9.01 3.84
CA VAL A 35 7.61 7.63 3.84
C VAL A 35 8.69 7.44 4.92
N PRO A 36 8.60 6.42 5.79
CA PRO A 36 9.67 6.12 6.73
C PRO A 36 10.86 5.47 6.02
N GLN A 37 12.07 5.66 6.54
CA GLN A 37 13.31 5.17 5.93
C GLN A 37 13.26 3.66 5.61
N ALA A 38 12.72 2.85 6.51
CA ALA A 38 12.62 1.41 6.33
C ALA A 38 11.83 0.99 5.08
N VAL A 39 10.80 1.76 4.69
CA VAL A 39 10.01 1.50 3.47
C VAL A 39 10.83 1.86 2.24
N ALA A 40 11.51 3.02 2.25
CA ALA A 40 12.39 3.42 1.16
C ALA A 40 13.53 2.39 0.94
N ASP A 41 14.12 1.88 2.02
CA ASP A 41 15.15 0.86 1.98
C ASP A 41 14.63 -0.48 1.43
N ALA A 42 13.40 -0.88 1.79
CA ALA A 42 12.78 -2.09 1.27
C ALA A 42 12.51 -2.00 -0.24
N VAL A 43 11.98 -0.87 -0.70
CA VAL A 43 11.76 -0.60 -2.14
C VAL A 43 13.10 -0.58 -2.89
N SER A 44 14.10 0.12 -2.35
CA SER A 44 15.43 0.19 -2.95
C SER A 44 16.06 -1.21 -3.05
N ARG A 45 16.01 -2.00 -1.98
CA ARG A 45 16.50 -3.38 -1.99
C ARG A 45 15.77 -4.23 -3.03
N CYS A 46 14.45 -4.11 -3.13
CA CYS A 46 13.67 -4.84 -4.12
C CYS A 46 14.16 -4.53 -5.54
N LEU A 47 14.27 -3.24 -5.88
CA LEU A 47 14.73 -2.79 -7.20
C LEU A 47 16.17 -3.19 -7.52
N LEU A 48 17.07 -3.14 -6.52
CA LEU A 48 18.50 -3.36 -6.73
C LEU A 48 18.90 -4.84 -6.66
N THR A 49 18.14 -5.68 -5.97
CA THR A 49 18.58 -7.06 -5.65
C THR A 49 17.57 -8.16 -6.01
N THR A 50 16.28 -7.85 -6.15
CA THR A 50 15.22 -8.86 -6.38
C THR A 50 14.37 -8.58 -7.62
N ASN A 51 14.78 -7.65 -8.49
CA ASN A 51 13.97 -7.22 -9.63
C ASN A 51 13.98 -8.26 -10.77
N ALA A 52 12.98 -9.14 -10.79
CA ALA A 52 12.75 -10.12 -11.84
C ALA A 52 11.25 -10.36 -12.05
N ASN A 53 10.88 -10.83 -13.25
CA ASN A 53 9.54 -11.38 -13.47
C ASN A 53 9.33 -12.62 -12.59
N LEU A 54 8.11 -12.80 -12.11
CA LEU A 54 7.71 -13.96 -11.33
C LEU A 54 7.55 -15.22 -12.20
N GLY A 55 7.57 -16.39 -11.58
CA GLY A 55 7.26 -17.67 -12.22
C GLY A 55 8.41 -18.35 -12.97
N GLY A 56 9.65 -17.90 -12.79
CA GLY A 56 10.83 -18.64 -13.27
C GLY A 56 11.44 -19.54 -12.20
N PHE A 57 12.64 -20.07 -12.46
CA PHE A 57 13.34 -21.02 -11.59
C PHE A 57 14.72 -20.56 -11.11
N PHE A 58 15.14 -19.34 -11.44
CA PHE A 58 16.45 -18.80 -11.03
C PHE A 58 16.33 -18.00 -9.72
N GLU A 59 17.45 -17.82 -9.01
CA GLU A 59 17.48 -17.23 -7.66
C GLU A 59 16.73 -15.89 -7.55
N THR A 60 16.93 -14.97 -8.49
CA THR A 60 16.30 -13.64 -8.41
C THR A 60 14.78 -13.68 -8.56
N THR A 61 14.22 -14.60 -9.36
CA THR A 61 12.75 -14.74 -9.47
C THR A 61 12.14 -15.41 -8.25
N LEU A 62 12.85 -16.36 -7.62
CA LEU A 62 12.46 -16.92 -6.32
C LEU A 62 12.46 -15.84 -5.23
N ALA A 63 13.51 -15.03 -5.16
CA ALA A 63 13.57 -13.90 -4.23
C ALA A 63 12.48 -12.84 -4.49
N ALA A 64 12.14 -12.58 -5.76
CA ALA A 64 11.02 -11.71 -6.12
C ALA A 64 9.67 -12.28 -5.63
N GLN A 65 9.49 -13.59 -5.79
CA GLN A 65 8.28 -14.28 -5.34
C GLN A 65 8.13 -14.22 -3.81
N GLU A 66 9.21 -14.42 -3.06
CA GLU A 66 9.21 -14.29 -1.59
C GLU A 66 8.78 -12.88 -1.13
N VAL A 67 9.19 -11.83 -1.83
CA VAL A 67 8.77 -10.45 -1.53
C VAL A 67 7.25 -10.30 -1.73
N VAL A 68 6.70 -10.83 -2.82
CA VAL A 68 5.27 -10.75 -3.14
C VAL A 68 4.44 -11.58 -2.17
N ASP A 69 4.86 -12.81 -1.89
CA ASP A 69 4.16 -13.71 -0.96
C ASP A 69 4.18 -13.14 0.47
N GLY A 70 5.33 -12.61 0.90
CA GLY A 70 5.46 -11.92 2.17
C GLY A 70 4.56 -10.67 2.27
N ALA A 71 4.42 -9.91 1.18
CA ALA A 71 3.50 -8.77 1.14
C ALA A 71 2.03 -9.21 1.27
N HIS A 72 1.60 -10.25 0.55
CA HIS A 72 0.24 -10.78 0.68
C HIS A 72 -0.04 -11.32 2.09
N ALA A 73 0.89 -12.09 2.67
CA ALA A 73 0.75 -12.62 4.02
C ALA A 73 0.65 -11.51 5.08
N ALA A 74 1.51 -10.48 4.99
CA ALA A 74 1.48 -9.35 5.90
C ALA A 74 0.18 -8.54 5.80
N MET A 75 -0.35 -8.37 4.58
CA MET A 75 -1.63 -7.68 4.36
C MET A 75 -2.82 -8.51 4.85
N ALA A 76 -2.78 -9.84 4.71
CA ALA A 76 -3.81 -10.72 5.26
C ALA A 76 -3.87 -10.61 6.79
N ASP A 77 -2.73 -10.60 7.47
CA ASP A 77 -2.66 -10.38 8.92
C ASP A 77 -3.17 -8.98 9.30
N PHE A 78 -2.71 -7.93 8.60
CA PHE A 78 -3.12 -6.55 8.87
C PHE A 78 -4.62 -6.30 8.71
N LEU A 79 -5.25 -6.92 7.70
CA LEU A 79 -6.68 -6.76 7.41
C LEU A 79 -7.56 -7.80 8.11
N GLY A 80 -6.97 -8.83 8.73
CA GLY A 80 -7.70 -9.95 9.30
C GLY A 80 -8.39 -10.85 8.28
N ALA A 81 -7.80 -11.02 7.09
CA ALA A 81 -8.30 -11.90 6.04
C ALA A 81 -8.10 -13.39 6.42
N ALA A 82 -8.91 -14.29 5.86
CA ALA A 82 -8.80 -15.72 6.15
C ALA A 82 -7.58 -16.35 5.46
N SER A 83 -7.14 -15.78 4.33
CA SER A 83 -5.92 -16.20 3.65
C SER A 83 -5.25 -15.07 2.87
N ALA A 84 -3.98 -15.28 2.52
CA ALA A 84 -3.25 -14.41 1.61
C ALA A 84 -3.82 -14.41 0.17
N GLU A 85 -4.55 -15.46 -0.21
CA GLU A 85 -5.17 -15.59 -1.54
C GLU A 85 -6.36 -14.63 -1.72
N GLU A 86 -6.91 -14.10 -0.63
CA GLU A 86 -7.96 -13.08 -0.65
C GLU A 86 -7.41 -11.65 -0.85
N ILE A 87 -6.08 -11.49 -0.86
CA ILE A 87 -5.43 -10.18 -1.01
C ILE A 87 -5.10 -9.93 -2.48
N ILE A 88 -5.64 -8.83 -3.03
CA ILE A 88 -5.32 -8.35 -4.37
C ILE A 88 -4.56 -7.03 -4.26
N ILE A 89 -3.31 -7.03 -4.72
CA ILE A 89 -2.50 -5.81 -4.84
C ILE A 89 -2.71 -5.21 -6.24
N GLY A 90 -3.07 -3.93 -6.29
CA GLY A 90 -3.27 -3.17 -7.53
C GLY A 90 -2.66 -1.78 -7.45
N ALA A 91 -2.75 -1.04 -8.56
CA ALA A 91 -2.07 0.24 -8.71
C ALA A 91 -2.50 1.32 -7.69
N ASN A 92 -3.81 1.36 -7.37
CA ASN A 92 -4.40 2.31 -6.42
C ASN A 92 -5.86 1.93 -6.13
N MET A 93 -6.47 2.57 -5.13
CA MET A 93 -7.86 2.36 -4.72
C MET A 93 -8.83 2.56 -5.89
N THR A 94 -8.74 3.70 -6.60
CA THR A 94 -9.64 4.04 -7.72
C THR A 94 -9.68 2.95 -8.79
N THR A 95 -8.51 2.46 -9.22
CA THR A 95 -8.39 1.44 -10.26
C THR A 95 -8.96 0.10 -9.78
N LEU A 96 -8.70 -0.30 -8.54
CA LEU A 96 -9.27 -1.50 -7.93
C LEU A 96 -10.80 -1.41 -7.82
N THR A 97 -11.34 -0.27 -7.42
CA THR A 97 -12.79 -0.02 -7.35
C THR A 97 -13.45 -0.17 -8.72
N TYR A 98 -12.82 0.34 -9.78
CA TYR A 98 -13.32 0.13 -11.14
C TYR A 98 -13.23 -1.33 -11.61
N HIS A 99 -12.22 -2.10 -11.18
CA HIS A 99 -12.17 -3.54 -11.48
C HIS A 99 -13.28 -4.29 -10.75
N MET A 100 -13.51 -3.95 -9.47
CA MET A 100 -14.59 -4.53 -8.68
C MET A 100 -15.96 -4.22 -9.29
N SER A 101 -16.22 -2.95 -9.66
CA SER A 101 -17.50 -2.54 -10.23
C SER A 101 -17.79 -3.24 -11.57
N ARG A 102 -16.80 -3.39 -12.45
CA ARG A 102 -16.95 -4.15 -13.70
C ARG A 102 -17.19 -5.63 -13.47
N THR A 103 -16.67 -6.19 -12.38
CA THR A 103 -16.87 -7.59 -12.01
C THR A 103 -18.28 -7.82 -11.48
N LEU A 104 -18.71 -6.99 -10.51
CA LEU A 104 -20.06 -7.03 -9.93
C LEU A 104 -21.14 -6.71 -10.96
N GLY A 105 -20.90 -5.72 -11.82
CA GLY A 105 -21.86 -5.29 -12.84
C GLY A 105 -22.25 -6.37 -13.83
N ARG A 106 -21.42 -7.40 -14.04
CA ARG A 106 -21.76 -8.56 -14.89
C ARG A 106 -22.88 -9.42 -14.31
N ALA A 107 -23.09 -9.37 -13.00
CA ALA A 107 -24.13 -10.12 -12.31
C ALA A 107 -25.44 -9.32 -12.12
N MET A 108 -25.39 -8.01 -12.35
CA MET A 108 -26.54 -7.12 -12.16
C MET A 108 -27.59 -7.27 -13.26
N LYS A 109 -28.84 -7.04 -12.88
CA LYS A 109 -30.02 -7.11 -13.74
C LYS A 109 -30.83 -5.80 -13.67
N PRO A 110 -31.70 -5.54 -14.65
CA PRO A 110 -32.65 -4.43 -14.56
C PRO A 110 -33.49 -4.53 -13.28
N GLY A 111 -33.48 -3.45 -12.49
CA GLY A 111 -34.17 -3.38 -11.20
C GLY A 111 -33.28 -3.59 -9.97
N ASP A 112 -32.03 -4.05 -10.14
CA ASP A 112 -31.06 -4.10 -9.04
C ASP A 112 -30.57 -2.68 -8.68
N GLU A 113 -30.25 -2.47 -7.40
CA GLU A 113 -29.82 -1.18 -6.86
C GLU A 113 -28.44 -1.29 -6.18
N ILE A 114 -27.63 -0.23 -6.28
CA ILE A 114 -26.39 -0.08 -5.53
C ILE A 114 -26.59 1.05 -4.52
N ILE A 115 -26.33 0.75 -3.25
CA ILE A 115 -26.40 1.73 -2.17
C ILE A 115 -25.00 2.25 -1.89
N VAL A 116 -24.85 3.57 -1.89
CA VAL A 116 -23.62 4.31 -1.57
C VAL A 116 -23.93 5.40 -0.55
N THR A 117 -22.90 6.01 0.02
CA THR A 117 -23.07 7.14 0.95
C THR A 117 -22.87 8.47 0.24
N ARG A 118 -23.43 9.55 0.81
CA ARG A 118 -23.21 10.92 0.31
C ARG A 118 -21.79 11.44 0.59
N MET A 119 -21.00 10.71 1.36
CA MET A 119 -19.64 11.09 1.77
C MET A 119 -18.57 10.27 1.05
N ASP A 120 -18.98 9.34 0.17
CA ASP A 120 -18.02 8.55 -0.58
C ASP A 120 -17.13 9.46 -1.43
N HIS A 121 -15.85 9.10 -1.50
CA HIS A 121 -14.88 9.82 -2.31
C HIS A 121 -15.27 9.73 -3.80
N GLU A 122 -15.05 10.82 -4.54
CA GLU A 122 -15.26 10.88 -6.00
C GLU A 122 -14.49 9.78 -6.76
#